data_AF-A0AAW5V5F6-F1
#
_entry.id   AF-A0AAW5V5F6-F1
#
_cell.length_a   1.000
_cell.length_b   1.000
_cell.length_c   1.000
_cell.angle_alpha   90.00
_cell.angle_beta   90.00
_cell.angle_gamma   90.00
#
_symmetry.space_group_name_H-M   'P 1'
#
loop_
_entity.id
_entity.type
_entity.pdbx_description
1 polymer ?
#
loop_
_entity_poly.entity_id
_entity_poly.type
_entity_poly.pdbx_seq_one_letter_code
_entity_poly.pdbx_strand_id
1 'polypeptide(L)'
;MMDKNYLLQKIYEAYRKFKNYGYYDSASLYSRKRVADFEEDLYGVKKSQFKKRFADKLNGLYEVLLGSNEEYFHRLLDEIDFCILPKSMKKNDGGQEDNEIKLISNHIQKEKLEIDKYNIFIDAPIEIQLISTLWVMFTGVRLSKLISSHNYAYKLSLTSPQTESQQTKISSGLHIYKPYFQGYQDWRDNALKKADEILDSHKNVASSQ
;
A
#
# COMPACT_ATOMS: atom_id res chain seq x y z
N MET A 1 -4.94 13.86 28.41
CA MET A 1 -3.99 12.74 28.31
C MET A 1 -4.67 11.66 27.47
N MET A 2 -4.03 11.14 26.42
CA MET A 2 -4.63 10.16 25.52
C MET A 2 -4.78 8.82 26.26
N ASP A 3 -5.96 8.19 26.21
CA ASP A 3 -6.19 6.90 26.87
C ASP A 3 -5.33 5.81 26.22
N LYS A 4 -4.56 5.09 27.05
CA LYS A 4 -3.70 3.98 26.61
C LYS A 4 -4.47 2.93 25.82
N ASN A 5 -5.68 2.60 26.27
CA ASN A 5 -6.52 1.61 25.59
C ASN A 5 -6.96 2.10 24.21
N TYR A 6 -7.31 3.39 24.11
CA TYR A 6 -7.66 4.00 22.84
C TYR A 6 -6.49 3.97 21.84
N LEU A 7 -5.29 4.36 22.25
CA LEU A 7 -4.13 4.39 21.35
C LEU A 7 -3.72 2.98 20.92
N LEU A 8 -3.70 2.00 21.84
CA LEU A 8 -3.46 0.60 21.51
C LEU A 8 -4.51 0.05 20.52
N GLN A 9 -5.78 0.44 20.67
CA GLN A 9 -6.82 0.09 19.71
C GLN A 9 -6.53 0.69 18.33
N LYS A 10 -6.03 1.92 18.24
CA LYS A 10 -5.64 2.54 16.96
C LYS A 10 -4.43 1.88 16.31
N ILE A 11 -3.43 1.50 17.10
CA ILE A 11 -2.30 0.71 16.62
C ILE A 11 -2.79 -0.63 16.06
N TYR A 12 -3.71 -1.32 16.75
CA TYR A 12 -4.28 -2.57 16.27
C TYR A 12 -5.12 -2.42 15.00
N GLU A 13 -5.90 -1.34 14.89
CA GLU A 13 -6.63 -1.02 13.65
C GLU A 13 -5.67 -0.78 12.47
N ALA A 14 -4.59 -0.01 12.69
CA ALA A 14 -3.55 0.22 11.69
C ALA A 14 -2.86 -1.08 11.28
N TYR A 15 -2.51 -1.92 12.26
CA TYR A 15 -1.92 -3.23 12.02
C TYR A 15 -2.76 -4.11 11.10
N ARG A 16 -4.06 -4.22 11.38
CA ARG A 16 -4.98 -5.02 10.54
C ARG A 16 -5.06 -4.48 9.11
N LYS A 17 -5.05 -3.15 8.94
CA LYS A 17 -5.10 -2.51 7.63
C LYS A 17 -3.78 -2.67 6.87
N PHE A 18 -2.63 -2.53 7.54
CA PHE A 18 -1.31 -2.78 6.97
C PHE A 18 -1.15 -4.25 6.52
N LYS A 19 -1.50 -5.20 7.39
CA LYS A 19 -1.51 -6.64 7.06
C LYS A 19 -2.40 -6.94 5.85
N ASN A 20 -3.59 -6.33 5.81
CA ASN A 20 -4.49 -6.49 4.67
C ASN A 20 -3.89 -5.93 3.37
N TYR A 21 -3.28 -4.74 3.44
CA TYR A 21 -2.59 -4.14 2.31
C TYR A 21 -1.46 -5.05 1.79
N GLY A 22 -0.58 -5.52 2.67
CA GLY A 22 0.52 -6.41 2.30
C GLY A 22 0.07 -7.79 1.79
N TYR A 23 -1.12 -8.27 2.18
CA TYR A 23 -1.67 -9.52 1.64
C TYR A 23 -2.09 -9.40 0.18
N TYR A 24 -2.72 -8.28 -0.21
CA TYR A 24 -3.17 -8.04 -1.58
C TYR A 24 -2.12 -7.39 -2.47
N ASP A 25 -1.10 -6.75 -1.90
CA ASP A 25 0.04 -6.25 -2.64
C ASP A 25 1.02 -7.40 -2.95
N SER A 26 1.00 -7.84 -4.20
CA SER A 26 1.92 -8.89 -4.67
C SER A 26 3.36 -8.38 -4.87
N ALA A 27 3.59 -7.06 -4.88
CA ALA A 27 4.88 -6.48 -5.24
C ALA A 27 5.92 -6.57 -4.11
N SER A 28 5.51 -6.35 -2.86
CA SER A 28 6.43 -6.38 -1.71
C SER A 28 6.37 -7.71 -0.94
N LEU A 29 7.28 -8.64 -1.26
CA LEU A 29 7.47 -9.86 -0.46
C LEU A 29 7.99 -9.55 0.95
N TYR A 30 8.79 -8.49 1.09
CA TYR A 30 9.39 -8.08 2.35
C TYR A 30 8.37 -7.61 3.37
N SER A 31 7.37 -6.83 2.96
CA SER A 31 6.29 -6.40 3.87
C SER A 31 5.52 -7.60 4.42
N ARG A 32 5.29 -8.65 3.61
CA ARG A 32 4.66 -9.90 4.06
C ARG A 32 5.54 -10.67 5.04
N LYS A 33 6.85 -10.76 4.77
CA LYS A 33 7.82 -11.36 5.70
C LYS A 33 7.82 -10.61 7.04
N ARG A 34 7.87 -9.28 7.04
CA ARG A 34 7.83 -8.46 8.28
C ARG A 34 6.58 -8.74 9.13
N VAL A 35 5.42 -8.90 8.50
CA VAL A 35 4.19 -9.30 9.22
C VAL A 35 4.31 -10.71 9.78
N ALA A 36 4.84 -11.67 9.02
CA ALA A 36 5.01 -13.04 9.48
C ALA A 36 5.99 -13.13 10.66
N ASP A 37 7.15 -12.48 10.55
CA ASP A 37 8.17 -12.40 11.62
C ASP A 37 7.56 -11.74 12.88
N PHE A 38 6.75 -10.70 12.72
CA PHE A 38 6.05 -10.06 13.83
C PHE A 38 4.99 -10.98 14.48
N GLU A 39 4.33 -11.85 13.72
CA GLU A 39 3.27 -12.74 14.20
C GLU A 39 3.76 -14.10 14.73
N GLU A 40 5.04 -14.43 14.56
CA GLU A 40 5.60 -15.75 14.87
C GLU A 40 5.22 -16.25 16.28
N ASP A 41 5.40 -15.42 17.30
CA ASP A 41 5.08 -15.72 18.71
C ASP A 41 3.64 -15.33 19.12
N LEU A 42 2.86 -14.79 18.19
CA LEU A 42 1.45 -14.46 18.36
C LEU A 42 0.52 -15.55 17.80
N TYR A 43 1.06 -16.49 17.03
CA TYR A 43 0.29 -17.57 16.43
C TYR A 43 -0.19 -18.61 17.46
N GLY A 44 -1.42 -19.09 17.32
CA GLY A 44 -1.98 -20.18 18.14
C GLY A 44 -2.27 -19.87 19.61
N VAL A 45 -2.00 -18.65 20.09
CA VAL A 45 -2.23 -18.28 21.49
C VAL A 45 -3.69 -17.92 21.77
N LYS A 46 -4.12 -18.06 23.03
CA LYS A 46 -5.48 -17.65 23.45
C LYS A 46 -5.67 -16.14 23.28
N LYS A 47 -6.90 -15.69 23.03
CA LYS A 47 -7.25 -14.27 22.80
C LYS A 47 -6.73 -13.32 23.89
N SER A 48 -6.78 -13.71 25.17
CA SER A 48 -6.26 -12.90 26.28
C SER A 48 -4.74 -12.75 26.21
N GLN A 49 -4.03 -13.83 25.87
CA GLN A 49 -2.58 -13.83 25.70
C GLN A 49 -2.16 -13.05 24.45
N PHE A 50 -2.90 -13.17 23.35
CA PHE A 50 -2.66 -12.40 22.13
C PHE A 50 -2.67 -10.89 22.42
N LYS A 51 -3.73 -10.40 23.09
CA LYS A 51 -3.86 -8.97 23.42
C LYS A 51 -2.67 -8.47 24.25
N LYS A 52 -2.27 -9.25 25.25
CA LYS A 52 -1.14 -8.92 26.12
C LYS A 52 0.17 -8.89 25.32
N ARG A 53 0.51 -9.97 24.61
CA ARG A 53 1.75 -10.06 23.82
C ARG A 53 1.83 -9.00 22.73
N PHE A 54 0.73 -8.73 22.02
CA PHE A 54 0.68 -7.68 21.01
C PHE A 54 0.96 -6.30 21.61
N ALA A 55 0.34 -5.99 22.76
CA ALA A 55 0.58 -4.73 23.46
C ALA A 55 2.02 -4.64 23.99
N ASP A 56 2.57 -5.73 24.53
CA ASP A 56 3.94 -5.79 25.04
C ASP A 56 4.95 -5.57 23.90
N LYS A 57 4.78 -6.23 22.74
CA LYS A 57 5.66 -6.07 21.56
C LYS A 57 5.67 -4.64 21.02
N LEU A 58 4.53 -3.95 21.07
CA LEU A 58 4.39 -2.60 20.54
C LEU A 58 4.42 -1.52 21.65
N ASN A 59 4.88 -1.85 22.85
CA ASN A 59 4.98 -0.86 23.93
C ASN A 59 5.98 0.24 23.60
N GLY A 60 7.10 -0.09 22.95
CA GLY A 60 8.06 0.92 22.46
C GLY A 60 7.42 1.87 21.46
N LEU A 61 6.65 1.34 20.49
CA LEU A 61 5.90 2.17 19.54
C LEU A 61 4.87 3.06 20.25
N TYR A 62 4.20 2.53 21.27
CA TYR A 62 3.27 3.32 22.08
C TYR A 62 3.95 4.52 22.74
N GLU A 63 5.14 4.33 23.32
CA GLU A 63 5.93 5.41 23.92
C GLU A 63 6.40 6.44 22.88
N VAL A 64 6.79 5.98 21.68
CA VAL A 64 7.13 6.86 20.55
C VAL A 64 5.95 7.74 20.17
N LEU A 65 4.75 7.16 20.04
CA LEU A 65 3.54 7.90 19.65
C LEU A 65 3.08 8.90 20.74
N LEU A 66 3.47 8.68 22.00
CA LEU A 66 3.28 9.65 23.09
C LEU A 66 4.37 10.73 23.13
N GLY A 67 5.43 10.60 22.33
CA GLY A 67 6.59 11.49 22.36
C GLY A 67 7.48 11.28 23.60
N SER A 68 7.39 10.12 24.26
CA SER A 68 8.13 9.85 25.49
C SER A 68 9.38 9.00 25.29
N ASN A 69 9.67 8.53 24.07
CA ASN A 69 10.82 7.67 23.77
C ASN A 69 11.41 7.99 22.39
N GLU A 70 12.03 9.17 22.29
CA GLU A 70 12.63 9.64 21.03
C GLU A 70 13.84 8.79 20.61
N GLU A 71 14.63 8.29 21.56
CA GLU A 71 15.78 7.43 21.29
C GLU A 71 15.37 6.12 20.59
N TYR A 72 14.28 5.47 21.05
CA TYR A 72 13.75 4.32 20.35
C TYR A 72 13.23 4.67 18.95
N PHE A 73 12.62 5.85 18.76
CA PHE A 73 12.22 6.30 17.44
C PHE A 73 13.40 6.46 16.48
N HIS A 74 14.49 7.10 16.92
CA HIS A 74 15.70 7.22 16.10
C HIS A 74 16.31 5.86 15.75
N ARG A 75 16.35 4.91 16.69
CA ARG A 75 16.78 3.53 16.38
C ARG A 75 15.91 2.87 15.31
N LEU A 76 14.59 3.05 15.37
CA LEU A 76 13.69 2.54 14.33
C LEU A 76 13.92 3.20 12.96
N LEU A 77 14.33 4.47 12.92
CA LEU A 77 14.68 5.17 11.69
C LEU A 77 16.02 4.67 11.12
N ASP A 78 17.00 4.38 11.98
CA ASP A 78 18.30 3.83 11.60
C ASP A 78 18.20 2.41 11.02
N GLU A 79 17.15 1.66 11.39
CA GLU A 79 16.84 0.33 10.85
C GLU A 79 16.17 0.35 9.47
N ILE A 80 15.85 1.53 8.92
CA ILE A 80 15.24 1.64 7.59
C ILE A 80 16.31 1.42 6.53
N ASP A 81 16.07 0.46 5.65
CA ASP A 81 16.92 0.12 4.52
C ASP A 81 16.05 -0.10 3.26
N PHE A 82 16.64 -0.71 2.23
CA PHE A 82 15.97 -1.05 0.99
C PHE A 82 16.35 -2.46 0.52
N CYS A 83 15.45 -3.04 -0.26
CA CYS A 83 15.65 -4.33 -0.91
C CYS A 83 15.53 -4.18 -2.42
N ILE A 84 16.43 -4.84 -3.15
CA ILE A 84 16.45 -4.84 -4.61
C ILE A 84 15.91 -6.19 -5.09
N LEU A 85 14.87 -6.17 -5.92
CA LEU A 85 14.32 -7.36 -6.56
C LEU A 85 14.43 -7.28 -8.08
N PRO A 86 14.79 -8.37 -8.77
CA PRO A 86 14.77 -8.40 -10.22
C PRO A 86 13.34 -8.22 -10.73
N LYS A 87 13.15 -7.30 -11.69
CA LYS A 87 11.87 -7.03 -12.36
C LYS A 87 11.81 -7.71 -13.71
N SER A 88 12.89 -7.62 -14.48
CA SER A 88 13.03 -8.31 -15.76
C SER A 88 14.47 -8.76 -15.93
N MET A 89 14.63 -9.90 -16.59
CA MET A 89 15.91 -10.38 -17.08
C MET A 89 16.05 -9.94 -18.54
N LYS A 90 17.28 -9.76 -19.01
CA LYS A 90 17.49 -9.54 -20.44
C LYS A 90 16.96 -10.76 -21.19
N LYS A 91 16.06 -10.51 -22.14
CA LYS A 91 15.72 -11.52 -23.13
C LYS A 91 16.98 -11.78 -23.92
N ASN A 92 17.51 -12.97 -23.75
CA ASN A 92 18.45 -13.53 -24.67
C ASN A 92 17.64 -14.56 -25.43
N ASP A 93 16.87 -14.10 -26.40
CA ASP A 93 16.85 -14.75 -27.69
C ASP A 93 18.33 -14.94 -28.01
N GLY A 94 18.88 -16.11 -27.66
CA GLY A 94 20.21 -16.46 -28.14
C GLY A 94 20.22 -16.17 -29.63
N GLY A 95 21.36 -15.80 -30.19
CA GLY A 95 21.53 -15.77 -31.65
C GLY A 95 21.42 -17.18 -32.26
N GLN A 96 20.46 -17.98 -31.81
CA GLN A 96 20.05 -19.26 -32.34
C GLN A 96 18.86 -18.97 -33.26
N GLU A 97 19.07 -19.34 -34.51
CA GLU A 97 18.18 -19.20 -35.65
C GLU A 97 16.74 -19.61 -35.30
N ASP A 98 15.76 -18.99 -35.98
CA ASP A 98 14.30 -19.14 -35.81
C ASP A 98 13.74 -20.58 -35.88
N ASN A 99 14.59 -21.60 -36.02
CA ASN A 99 14.23 -23.00 -36.24
C ASN A 99 14.38 -23.94 -35.02
N GLU A 100 14.85 -23.48 -33.85
CA GLU A 100 14.88 -24.33 -32.65
C GLU A 100 13.59 -24.29 -31.83
N ILE A 101 13.09 -25.48 -31.47
CA ILE A 101 11.90 -25.68 -30.65
C ILE A 101 12.12 -25.05 -29.26
N LYS A 102 11.36 -23.99 -28.97
CA LYS A 102 11.36 -23.35 -27.64
C LYS A 102 10.67 -24.25 -26.62
N LEU A 103 11.46 -25.10 -25.97
CA LEU A 103 10.99 -25.94 -24.88
C LEU A 103 10.81 -25.09 -23.61
N ILE A 104 9.57 -25.02 -23.12
CA ILE A 104 9.29 -24.46 -21.80
C ILE A 104 9.73 -25.47 -20.75
N SER A 105 10.77 -25.12 -19.99
CA SER A 105 11.31 -25.93 -18.90
C SER A 105 11.43 -25.10 -17.63
N ASN A 106 11.21 -25.72 -16.47
CA ASN A 106 11.51 -25.12 -15.16
C ASN A 106 13.02 -25.07 -14.87
N HIS A 107 13.83 -25.68 -15.73
CA HIS A 107 15.28 -25.61 -15.65
C HIS A 107 15.77 -24.36 -16.37
N ILE A 108 16.41 -23.46 -15.63
CA ILE A 108 17.13 -22.33 -16.22
C ILE A 108 18.36 -22.92 -16.92
N GLN A 109 18.36 -22.91 -18.26
CA GLN A 109 19.43 -23.49 -19.08
C GLN A 109 20.72 -22.64 -19.11
N LYS A 110 20.83 -21.60 -18.28
CA LYS A 110 21.96 -20.67 -18.26
C LYS A 110 22.73 -20.68 -16.95
N GLU A 111 24.05 -20.63 -17.07
CA GLU A 111 24.99 -20.49 -15.95
C GLU A 111 24.99 -19.07 -15.35
N LYS A 112 24.60 -18.04 -16.13
CA LYS A 112 24.51 -16.65 -15.66
C LYS A 112 23.22 -15.96 -16.12
N LEU A 113 22.54 -15.35 -15.15
CA LEU A 113 21.34 -14.53 -15.35
C LEU A 113 21.73 -13.06 -15.38
N GLU A 114 21.47 -12.37 -16.50
CA GLU A 114 21.62 -10.92 -16.58
C GLU A 114 20.29 -10.22 -16.29
N ILE A 115 20.28 -9.43 -15.23
CA ILE A 115 19.12 -8.61 -14.84
C ILE A 115 19.11 -7.35 -15.72
N ASP A 116 17.95 -7.06 -16.30
CA ASP A 116 17.71 -5.86 -17.13
C ASP A 116 17.13 -4.71 -16.29
N LYS A 117 16.13 -5.01 -15.45
CA LYS A 117 15.48 -4.04 -14.58
C LYS A 117 15.35 -4.59 -13.18
N TYR A 118 15.44 -3.70 -12.21
CA TYR A 118 15.21 -3.97 -10.81
C TYR A 118 14.09 -3.08 -10.27
N ASN A 119 13.40 -3.59 -9.25
CA ASN A 119 12.54 -2.81 -8.38
C ASN A 119 13.27 -2.59 -7.05
N ILE A 120 13.15 -1.38 -6.49
CA ILE A 120 13.63 -1.06 -5.15
C ILE A 120 12.41 -0.96 -4.24
N PHE A 121 12.44 -1.66 -3.12
CA PHE A 121 11.40 -1.63 -2.09
C PHE A 121 12.01 -1.14 -0.78
N ILE A 122 11.23 -0.40 -0.01
CA ILE A 122 11.59 -0.08 1.37
C ILE A 122 11.61 -1.35 2.21
N ASP A 123 12.64 -1.51 3.03
CA ASP A 123 12.67 -2.46 4.13
C ASP A 123 12.71 -1.68 5.44
N ALA A 124 11.66 -1.79 6.24
CA ALA A 124 11.54 -1.02 7.47
C ALA A 124 10.90 -1.86 8.57
N PRO A 125 11.21 -1.57 9.85
CA PRO A 125 10.57 -2.21 10.99
C PRO A 125 9.05 -2.10 10.94
N ILE A 126 8.36 -3.07 11.56
CA ILE A 126 6.89 -3.10 11.58
C ILE A 126 6.33 -1.84 12.25
N GLU A 127 7.02 -1.29 13.24
CA GLU A 127 6.67 -0.05 13.93
C GLU A 127 6.63 1.14 12.96
N ILE A 128 7.62 1.28 12.08
CA ILE A 128 7.65 2.33 11.05
C ILE A 128 6.49 2.16 10.06
N GLN A 129 6.21 0.91 9.66
CA GLN A 129 5.06 0.61 8.79
C GLN A 129 3.72 0.97 9.44
N LEU A 130 3.60 0.74 10.75
CA LEU A 130 2.43 1.11 11.55
C LEU A 130 2.31 2.63 11.71
N ILE A 131 3.42 3.34 11.96
CA ILE A 131 3.43 4.81 12.00
C ILE A 131 2.95 5.38 10.67
N SER A 132 3.47 4.89 9.54
CA SER A 132 3.02 5.29 8.20
C SER A 132 1.52 5.04 8.01
N THR A 133 1.04 3.86 8.42
CA THR A 133 -0.38 3.52 8.32
C THR A 133 -1.26 4.42 9.19
N LEU A 134 -0.86 4.69 10.43
CA LEU A 134 -1.54 5.62 11.33
C LEU A 134 -1.56 7.03 10.73
N TRP A 135 -0.44 7.49 10.19
CA TRP A 135 -0.35 8.79 9.53
C TRP A 135 -1.35 8.92 8.39
N VAL A 136 -1.51 7.89 7.55
CA VAL A 136 -2.53 7.89 6.49
C VAL A 136 -3.95 7.92 7.08
N MET A 137 -4.21 7.15 8.14
CA MET A 137 -5.51 7.09 8.80
C MET A 137 -5.93 8.42 9.45
N PHE A 138 -4.99 9.23 9.94
CA PHE A 138 -5.27 10.50 10.62
C PHE A 138 -5.02 11.71 9.72
N THR A 139 -3.80 11.86 9.23
CA THR A 139 -3.35 13.01 8.44
C THR A 139 -3.75 12.87 6.99
N GLY A 140 -3.57 11.67 6.40
CA GLY A 140 -3.93 11.41 5.00
C GLY A 140 -5.40 11.71 4.70
N VAL A 141 -6.31 11.41 5.63
CA VAL A 141 -7.73 11.76 5.51
C VAL A 141 -7.95 13.27 5.41
N ARG A 142 -7.22 14.07 6.18
CA ARG A 142 -7.34 15.54 6.14
C ARG A 142 -6.79 16.09 4.83
N LEU A 143 -5.63 15.60 4.41
CA LEU A 143 -4.98 16.00 3.16
C LEU A 143 -5.76 15.55 1.93
N SER A 144 -6.56 14.49 2.02
CA SER A 144 -7.38 14.02 0.89
C SER A 144 -8.34 15.08 0.36
N LYS A 145 -8.73 16.06 1.18
CA LYS A 145 -9.57 17.20 0.78
C LYS A 145 -8.86 18.19 -0.14
N LEU A 146 -7.53 18.20 -0.14
CA LEU A 146 -6.69 19.06 -0.97
C LEU A 146 -6.39 18.40 -2.33
N ILE A 147 -6.69 17.12 -2.48
CA ILE A 147 -6.47 16.38 -3.71
C ILE A 147 -7.60 16.71 -4.70
N SER A 148 -7.22 17.04 -5.94
CA SER A 148 -8.17 17.34 -7.02
C SER A 148 -9.23 16.26 -7.19
N SER A 149 -10.46 16.69 -7.51
CA SER A 149 -11.55 15.79 -7.90
C SER A 149 -11.20 14.96 -9.15
N HIS A 150 -10.34 15.50 -10.02
CA HIS A 150 -9.81 14.84 -11.23
C HIS A 150 -8.57 13.96 -10.96
N ASN A 151 -8.47 13.41 -9.75
CA ASN A 151 -7.49 12.37 -9.46
C ASN A 151 -8.07 11.00 -9.85
N TYR A 152 -7.31 10.17 -10.56
CA TYR A 152 -7.68 8.79 -10.91
C TYR A 152 -6.73 7.75 -10.31
N ALA A 153 -5.75 8.19 -9.52
CA ALA A 153 -4.84 7.34 -8.76
C ALA A 153 -5.53 6.74 -7.52
N TYR A 154 -4.74 6.12 -6.65
CA TYR A 154 -5.23 5.55 -5.38
C TYR A 154 -5.93 6.60 -4.52
N LYS A 155 -7.24 6.46 -4.36
CA LYS A 155 -8.07 7.28 -3.47
C LYS A 155 -8.27 6.57 -2.15
N LEU A 156 -8.29 7.34 -1.05
CA LEU A 156 -8.69 6.80 0.24
C LEU A 156 -10.14 6.31 0.19
N SER A 157 -10.39 5.17 0.82
CA SER A 157 -11.73 4.69 1.09
C SER A 157 -12.25 5.43 2.32
N LEU A 158 -13.04 6.48 2.08
CA LEU A 158 -13.58 7.34 3.12
C LEU A 158 -15.05 7.05 3.34
N THR A 159 -15.47 7.07 4.60
CA THR A 159 -16.88 7.14 4.98
C THR A 159 -17.26 8.60 5.17
N SER A 160 -18.25 9.06 4.42
CA SER A 160 -18.82 10.40 4.58
C SER A 160 -19.47 10.52 5.95
N PRO A 161 -19.29 11.66 6.64
CA PRO A 161 -19.98 11.90 7.90
C PRO A 161 -21.49 11.92 7.66
N GLN A 162 -22.24 11.23 8.52
CA GLN A 162 -23.70 11.18 8.45
C GLN A 162 -24.36 12.37 9.15
N THR A 163 -23.60 13.08 9.98
CA THR A 163 -24.01 14.28 10.73
C THR A 163 -22.89 15.31 10.71
N GLU A 164 -23.20 16.60 10.86
CA GLU A 164 -22.21 17.70 10.86
C GLU A 164 -21.14 17.55 11.96
N SER A 165 -21.45 16.83 13.04
CA SER A 165 -20.55 16.53 14.16
C SER A 165 -19.54 15.41 13.88
N GLN A 166 -19.73 14.63 12.81
CA GLN A 166 -18.84 13.52 12.48
C GLN A 166 -17.70 13.98 11.57
N GLN A 167 -16.49 13.51 11.86
CA GLN A 167 -15.34 13.71 10.98
C GLN A 167 -15.30 12.63 9.90
N THR A 168 -14.91 13.02 8.69
CA THR A 168 -14.51 12.09 7.64
C THR A 168 -13.42 11.16 8.19
N LYS A 169 -13.58 9.86 7.97
CA LYS A 169 -12.63 8.83 8.43
C LYS A 169 -12.44 7.77 7.37
N ILE A 170 -11.33 7.02 7.47
CA ILE A 170 -11.18 5.80 6.68
C ILE A 170 -12.35 4.86 6.99
N SER A 171 -12.88 4.21 5.96
CA SER A 171 -13.93 3.21 6.07
C SER A 171 -13.58 2.13 7.09
N SER A 172 -14.60 1.65 7.80
CA SER A 172 -14.46 0.67 8.91
C SER A 172 -13.92 -0.69 8.46
N GLY A 173 -13.93 -0.98 7.14
CA GLY A 173 -13.32 -2.17 6.56
C GLY A 173 -11.79 -2.19 6.65
N LEU A 174 -11.17 -3.25 6.12
CA LEU A 174 -9.71 -3.39 6.14
C LEU A 174 -8.98 -2.56 5.07
N HIS A 175 -9.68 -2.17 4.00
CA HIS A 175 -9.09 -1.40 2.91
C HIS A 175 -8.89 0.07 3.30
N ILE A 176 -7.66 0.56 3.15
CA ILE A 176 -7.34 1.99 3.26
C ILE A 176 -7.68 2.72 1.96
N TYR A 177 -7.41 2.09 0.83
CA TYR A 177 -7.60 2.65 -0.50
C TYR A 177 -8.76 1.98 -1.23
N LYS A 178 -9.38 2.71 -2.15
CA LYS A 178 -10.28 2.15 -3.16
C LYS A 178 -9.44 1.33 -4.16
N PRO A 179 -10.00 0.25 -4.76
CA PRO A 179 -9.31 -0.49 -5.81
C PRO A 179 -8.92 0.41 -6.98
N TYR A 180 -7.67 0.29 -7.45
CA TYR A 180 -7.13 1.16 -8.51
C TYR A 180 -7.87 1.05 -9.84
N PHE A 181 -8.30 -0.16 -10.21
CA PHE A 181 -8.96 -0.41 -11.50
C PHE A 181 -10.21 0.47 -11.71
N GLN A 182 -10.90 0.85 -10.63
CA GLN A 182 -12.05 1.75 -10.70
C GLN A 182 -11.65 3.15 -11.19
N GLY A 183 -10.56 3.71 -10.66
CA GLY A 183 -10.07 5.02 -11.08
C GLY A 183 -9.59 5.01 -12.53
N TYR A 184 -8.93 3.94 -12.95
CA TYR A 184 -8.52 3.77 -14.36
C TYR A 184 -9.72 3.69 -15.31
N GLN A 185 -10.77 2.97 -14.92
CA GLN A 185 -12.00 2.88 -15.70
C GLN A 185 -12.66 4.26 -15.83
N ASP A 186 -12.81 4.98 -14.71
CA ASP A 186 -13.38 6.33 -14.71
C ASP A 186 -12.56 7.28 -15.59
N TRP A 187 -11.23 7.20 -15.57
CA TRP A 187 -10.35 8.01 -16.41
C TRP A 187 -10.60 7.76 -17.90
N ARG A 188 -10.61 6.48 -18.30
CA ARG A 188 -10.83 6.07 -19.69
C ARG A 188 -12.20 6.50 -20.19
N ASP A 189 -13.25 6.23 -19.41
CA ASP A 189 -14.62 6.49 -19.81
C ASP A 189 -14.89 8.01 -19.89
N ASN A 190 -14.30 8.81 -19.00
CA ASN A 190 -14.35 10.28 -19.08
C ASN A 190 -13.61 10.84 -20.30
N ALA A 191 -12.48 10.24 -20.68
CA ALA A 191 -11.74 10.65 -21.88
C ALA A 191 -12.55 10.41 -23.16
N LEU A 192 -13.21 9.24 -23.26
CA LEU A 192 -14.11 8.92 -24.38
C LEU A 192 -15.28 9.89 -24.44
N LYS A 193 -15.93 10.14 -23.30
CA LYS A 193 -17.05 11.09 -23.23
C LYS A 193 -16.64 12.50 -23.68
N LYS A 194 -15.46 12.99 -23.29
CA LYS A 194 -14.96 14.29 -23.76
C LYS A 194 -14.62 14.33 -25.24
N ALA A 195 -14.13 13.22 -25.81
CA ALA A 195 -13.90 13.13 -27.25
C ALA A 195 -15.23 13.22 -28.01
N ASP A 196 -16.27 12.51 -27.57
CA ASP A 196 -17.61 12.55 -28.17
C ASP A 196 -18.21 13.96 -28.10
N GLU A 197 -18.13 14.63 -26.93
CA GLU A 197 -18.62 16.01 -26.78
C GLU A 197 -17.91 17.01 -27.71
N ILE A 198 -16.61 16.85 -27.94
CA ILE A 198 -15.84 17.67 -28.89
C ILE A 198 -16.32 17.40 -30.33
N LEU A 199 -16.48 16.13 -30.72
CA LEU A 199 -16.96 15.78 -32.05
C LEU A 199 -18.37 16.30 -32.33
N ASP A 200 -19.27 16.20 -31.35
CA ASP A 200 -20.65 16.69 -31.47
C ASP A 200 -20.72 18.22 -31.49
N SER A 201 -19.89 18.91 -30.70
CA SER A 201 -19.79 20.38 -30.76
C SER A 201 -19.25 20.87 -32.11
N HIS A 202 -18.26 20.19 -32.72
CA HIS A 202 -17.76 20.54 -34.05
C HIS A 202 -18.76 20.25 -35.18
N LYS A 203 -19.59 19.21 -35.07
CA LYS A 203 -20.68 18.96 -36.02
C LYS A 203 -21.73 20.06 -36.02
N ASN A 204 -22.04 20.64 -34.86
CA ASN A 204 -23.02 21.73 -34.73
C ASN A 204 -22.52 23.08 -35.27
N VAL A 205 -21.21 23.33 -35.31
CA VAL A 205 -20.65 24.58 -35.88
C VAL A 205 -20.61 24.53 -37.42
N ALA A 206 -20.47 23.35 -38.02
CA ALA A 206 -20.43 23.19 -39.48
C ALA A 206 -21.82 23.14 -40.16
N SER A 207 -22.90 23.05 -39.39
CA SER A 207 -24.29 22.95 -39.90
C SER A 207 -25.08 24.26 -39.76
N SER A 208 -24.41 25.36 -39.44
CA SER A 208 -24.95 26.72 -39.42
C SER A 208 -24.25 27.59 -40.47
N GLN A 209 -24.39 27.26 -41.76
CA GLN A 209 -24.14 28.15 -42.91
C GLN A 209 -25.16 27.89 -44.00
#